data_AF-A0A1R3I6L2-F1
#
_entry.id   AF-A0A1R3I6L2-F1
#
_cell.length_a   1.000
_cell.length_b   1.000
_cell.length_c   1.000
_cell.angle_alpha   90.00
_cell.angle_beta   90.00
_cell.angle_gamma   90.00
#
_symmetry.space_group_name_H-M   'P 1'
#
loop_
_entity.id
_entity.type
_entity.pdbx_description
1 polymer ?
#
loop_
_entity_poly.entity_id
_entity_poly.type
_entity_poly.pdbx_seq_one_letter_code
_entity_poly.pdbx_strand_id
1 'polypeptide(L)' 'MKSLFQDHAAKDMRVSILVDMGYPVKDALEAVEKCGLQAEITELQDYIYASRMEKEHDDQFQEPSDKDGIFADICPE' A
#
# COMPACT_ATOMS: atom_id res chain seq x y z
N MET A 1 26.78 13.42 -12.35
CA MET A 1 25.78 14.34 -11.74
C MET A 1 24.53 14.58 -12.57
N LYS A 2 24.52 14.43 -13.91
CA LYS A 2 23.30 14.68 -14.73
C LYS A 2 22.12 13.72 -14.47
N SER A 3 22.38 12.47 -14.07
CA SER A 3 21.34 11.45 -13.83
C SER A 3 20.38 11.81 -12.69
N LEU A 4 20.93 12.16 -11.51
CA LEU A 4 20.14 12.37 -10.29
C LEU A 4 19.09 13.48 -10.42
N PHE A 5 19.41 14.58 -11.12
CA PHE A 5 18.48 15.69 -11.31
C PHE A 5 17.31 15.32 -12.25
N GLN A 6 17.58 14.49 -13.26
CA GLN A 6 16.52 13.97 -14.13
C GLN A 6 15.59 13.03 -13.37
N ASP A 7 16.16 12.21 -12.49
CA ASP A 7 15.40 11.27 -11.66
C ASP A 7 14.46 12.01 -10.69
N HIS A 8 14.92 13.11 -10.09
CA HIS A 8 14.09 13.95 -9.22
C HIS A 8 12.96 14.64 -10.00
N ALA A 9 13.26 15.23 -11.16
CA ALA A 9 12.24 15.89 -11.97
C ALA A 9 11.17 14.90 -12.48
N ALA A 10 11.57 13.69 -12.87
CA ALA A 10 10.64 12.64 -13.27
C ALA A 10 9.76 12.17 -12.10
N LYS A 11 10.35 12.05 -10.90
CA LYS A 11 9.61 11.74 -9.67
C LYS A 11 8.56 12.80 -9.39
N ASP A 12 8.96 14.06 -9.37
CA ASP A 12 8.08 15.19 -9.06
C ASP A 12 6.91 15.29 -10.05
N MET A 13 7.17 15.09 -11.36
CA MET A 13 6.13 15.09 -12.38
C MET A 13 5.06 14.01 -12.13
N ARG A 14 5.49 12.78 -11.82
CA ARG A 14 4.57 11.66 -11.55
C ARG A 14 3.76 11.88 -10.28
N VAL A 15 4.40 12.37 -9.23
CA VAL A 15 3.72 12.73 -7.98
C VAL A 15 2.69 13.83 -8.23
N SER A 16 3.04 14.87 -8.99
CA SER A 16 2.12 15.95 -9.34
C SER A 16 0.88 15.42 -10.06
N ILE A 17 1.04 14.55 -11.07
CA ILE A 17 -0.09 13.97 -11.81
C ILE A 17 -1.06 13.24 -10.88
N LEU A 18 -0.54 12.40 -9.98
CA LEU A 18 -1.38 11.66 -9.03
C LEU A 18 -2.07 12.59 -8.03
N VAL A 19 -1.38 13.63 -7.56
CA VAL A 19 -1.97 14.63 -6.65
C VAL A 19 -3.06 15.44 -7.35
N ASP A 20 -2.85 15.83 -8.61
CA ASP A 20 -3.83 16.53 -9.43
C ASP A 20 -5.08 15.65 -9.69
N MET A 21 -4.90 14.33 -9.72
CA MET A 21 -6.00 13.36 -9.79
C MET A 21 -6.70 13.11 -8.44
N GLY A 22 -6.23 13.73 -7.36
CA GLY A 22 -6.84 13.65 -6.02
C GLY A 22 -6.24 12.59 -5.10
N TYR A 23 -5.13 11.95 -5.48
CA TYR A 23 -4.43 11.05 -4.57
C TYR A 23 -3.61 11.83 -3.52
N PRO A 24 -3.54 11.36 -2.27
CA PRO A 24 -2.67 11.96 -1.26
C PRO A 24 -1.22 11.94 -1.70
N VAL A 25 -0.50 13.03 -1.44
CA VAL A 25 0.93 13.17 -1.75
C VAL A 25 1.75 12.00 -1.20
N LYS A 26 1.41 11.52 0.01
CA LYS A 26 2.07 10.38 0.66
C LYS A 26 1.93 9.10 -0.17
N ASP A 27 0.71 8.78 -0.60
CA ASP A 27 0.42 7.57 -1.38
C ASP A 27 1.09 7.66 -2.77
N ALA A 28 1.07 8.84 -3.39
CA ALA A 28 1.73 9.10 -4.67
C ALA A 28 3.25 8.93 -4.58
N LEU A 29 3.87 9.45 -3.52
CA LEU A 29 5.31 9.27 -3.26
C LEU A 29 5.67 7.79 -3.07
N GLU A 30 4.90 7.08 -2.24
CA GLU A 30 5.11 5.66 -1.96
C GLU A 30 5.01 4.83 -3.24
N ALA A 31 3.98 5.08 -4.07
CA ALA A 31 3.81 4.40 -5.35
C ALA A 31 5.00 4.60 -6.29
N VAL A 32 5.47 5.84 -6.45
CA VAL A 32 6.62 6.14 -7.33
C VAL A 32 7.91 5.52 -6.81
N GLU A 33 8.09 5.44 -5.49
CA GLU A 33 9.25 4.78 -4.88
C GLU A 33 9.23 3.26 -5.03
N LYS A 34 8.04 2.64 -5.04
CA LYS A 34 7.86 1.19 -5.08
C LYS A 34 7.80 0.64 -6.50
N CYS A 35 7.08 1.29 -7.39
CA CYS A 35 6.95 0.89 -8.80
C CYS A 35 8.07 1.48 -9.68
N GLY A 36 8.68 2.58 -9.23
CA GLY A 36 9.81 3.22 -9.91
C GLY A 36 9.42 4.31 -10.91
N LEU A 37 10.45 5.01 -11.40
CA LEU A 37 10.33 6.16 -12.30
C LEU A 37 9.96 5.81 -13.74
N GLN A 38 9.78 4.52 -14.06
CA GLN A 38 9.37 4.05 -15.38
C GLN A 38 7.96 3.49 -15.41
N ALA A 39 7.33 3.26 -14.23
CA ALA A 39 5.97 2.74 -14.12
C ALA A 39 4.94 3.60 -14.87
N GLU A 40 3.87 3.02 -15.40
CA GLU A 40 2.79 3.83 -15.96
C GLU A 40 1.96 4.47 -14.85
N ILE A 41 1.28 5.60 -15.13
CA ILE A 41 0.40 6.22 -14.11
C ILE A 41 -0.65 5.22 -13.61
N THR A 42 -1.17 4.37 -14.50
CA THR A 42 -2.11 3.30 -14.15
C THR A 42 -1.52 2.30 -13.16
N GLU A 43 -0.25 1.92 -13.32
CA GLU A 43 0.44 1.00 -12.41
C GLU A 43 0.63 1.64 -11.03
N LEU A 44 0.92 2.94 -10.98
CA LEU A 44 1.00 3.69 -9.72
C LEU A 44 -0.37 3.74 -9.01
N GLN A 45 -1.46 3.92 -9.76
CA GLN A 45 -2.81 3.91 -9.21
C GLN A 45 -3.21 2.53 -8.67
N ASP A 46 -2.89 1.47 -9.41
CA ASP A 46 -3.14 0.09 -9.01
C ASP A 46 -2.42 -0.22 -7.69
N TYR A 47 -1.16 0.22 -7.56
CA TYR A 47 -0.42 0.11 -6.32
C TYR A 47 -1.11 0.86 -5.16
N ILE A 48 -1.49 2.13 -5.36
CA ILE A 48 -2.17 2.92 -4.31
C ILE A 48 -3.45 2.23 -3.85
N TYR A 49 -4.23 1.69 -4.78
CA TYR A 49 -5.47 0.99 -4.47
C TYR A 49 -5.20 -0.30 -3.68
N ALA A 50 -4.28 -1.13 -4.15
CA ALA A 50 -3.88 -2.37 -3.47
C ALA A 50 -3.33 -2.09 -2.06
N SER A 51 -2.46 -1.09 -1.90
CA SER A 51 -1.88 -0.70 -0.62
C SER A 51 -2.91 -0.14 0.38
N ARG A 52 -4.01 0.44 -0.10
CA ARG A 52 -5.11 0.86 0.78
C ARG A 52 -5.94 -0.32 1.25
N MET A 53 -6.26 -1.24 0.35
CA MET A 53 -6.99 -2.45 0.71
C MET A 53 -6.23 -3.31 1.72
N GLU A 54 -4.90 -3.42 1.59
CA GLU A 54 -4.06 -4.13 2.56
C GLU A 54 -4.18 -3.51 3.96
N LYS A 55 -4.13 -2.17 4.04
CA LYS A 55 -4.27 -1.42 5.31
C LYS A 55 -5.67 -1.55 5.92
N GLU A 56 -6.72 -1.59 5.09
CA GLU A 56 -8.11 -1.78 5.54
C GLU A 56 -8.44 -3.22 5.96
N HIS A 57 -7.65 -4.20 5.49
CA HIS A 57 -7.82 -5.61 5.80
C HIS A 57 -7.12 -6.02 7.10
N ASP A 58 -6.00 -5.37 7.45
CA ASP A 58 -5.30 -5.59 8.73
C ASP A 58 -6.19 -5.22 9.95
N ASP A 59 -7.07 -4.23 9.81
CA ASP A 59 -7.99 -3.82 10.88
C ASP A 59 -9.19 -4.76 11.05
N GLN A 60 -9.55 -5.54 10.02
CA GLN A 60 -10.73 -6.41 10.00
C GLN A 60 -10.43 -7.90 10.25
N PHE A 61 -9.19 -8.32 10.01
CA PHE A 61 -8.74 -9.71 10.20
C PHE A 61 -7.60 -9.80 11.21
N GLN A 62 -7.79 -9.24 12.41
CA GLN A 62 -7.12 -9.84 13.58
C GLN A 62 -7.65 -11.27 13.71
N GLU A 63 -6.94 -12.24 13.10
CA GLU A 63 -7.13 -13.64 13.41
C GLU A 63 -7.05 -13.76 14.95
N PRO A 64 -8.07 -14.32 15.62
CA PRO A 64 -7.99 -14.53 17.05
C PRO A 64 -6.74 -15.37 17.29
N SER A 65 -5.76 -14.80 17.99
CA SER A 65 -4.53 -15.50 18.30
C SER A 65 -4.92 -16.79 19.03
N ASP A 66 -4.66 -17.93 18.40
CA ASP A 66 -4.84 -19.27 18.97
C ASP A 66 -3.93 -19.44 20.20
N LYS A 67 -4.34 -18.86 21.31
CA LYS A 67 -3.83 -19.12 22.65
C LYS A 67 -5.02 -19.02 23.58
N ASP A 68 -5.68 -20.15 23.78
CA ASP A 68 -5.72 -20.78 25.11
C ASP A 68 -6.29 -22.20 24.98
N GLY A 69 -5.45 -23.17 25.32
CA GLY A 69 -5.93 -24.51 25.59
C GLY A 69 -6.75 -24.55 26.88
N ILE A 70 -7.71 -25.49 26.89
CA ILE A 70 -8.39 -26.11 28.04
C ILE A 70 -9.62 -25.35 28.60
N PHE A 71 -10.81 -25.83 28.23
CA PHE A 71 -11.79 -26.28 29.24
C PHE A 71 -12.76 -27.34 28.70
N ALA A 72 -12.60 -28.55 29.25
CA ALA A 72 -13.60 -29.58 29.55
C ALA A 72 -14.45 -30.22 28.43
N ASP A 73 -14.26 -31.54 28.31
CA ASP A 73 -15.32 -32.57 28.36
C ASP A 73 -16.67 -32.02 28.83
N ILE A 74 -17.74 -32.12 28.02
CA ILE A 74 -19.05 -32.72 28.38
C ILE A 74 -19.80 -33.10 27.08
N CYS A 75 -19.87 -34.39 26.76
CA CYS A 75 -21.03 -34.97 26.07
C CYS A 75 -21.58 -36.09 26.97
N PRO A 76 -22.81 -35.97 27.52
CA PRO A 76 -23.44 -37.08 28.23
C PRO A 76 -23.98 -38.11 27.22
N GLU A 77 -24.01 -39.38 27.67
CA GLU A 77 -24.41 -40.58 26.92
C GLU A 77 -25.77 -40.50 26.20
#